data_AF-A0AAY5KR47-F1
#
_entry.id   AF-A0AAY5KR47-F1
#
_cell.length_a   1.000
_cell.length_b   1.000
_cell.length_c   1.000
_cell.angle_alpha   90.00
_cell.angle_beta   90.00
_cell.angle_gamma   90.00
#
_symmetry.space_group_name_H-M   'P 1'
#
loop_
_entity.id
_entity.type
_entity.pdbx_description
1 polymer ?
#
loop_
_entity_poly.entity_id
_entity_poly.type
_entity_poly.pdbx_seq_one_letter_code
_entity_poly.pdbx_strand_id
1 'polypeptide(L)'
;LSEECVAQTCQSGCIAKACQSGCVAKTCQSGCIAKACQSGCVAQTCQSGCVAKTCQSGCVAQTCQSGCVAKACLTGCEAKACQSGCVAKACQSGCVAQTCQSGCVAKTCQRGCVAKACLTGCEAKACQSVCVAQSSQSECVAQTRQSGCIAKTCQSGCVAKACQSGCVTKTCQSECVAQTCQSGCIAKTCQSGCVDKTCQSGCVVQWSLNFFRSCI
;
A
#
# COMPACT_ATOMS: atom_id res chain seq x y z
N LEU A 1 -31.68 -6.76 -8.82
CA LEU A 1 -30.34 -6.14 -8.78
C LEU A 1 -30.60 -4.64 -8.85
N SER A 2 -30.20 -3.85 -7.85
CA SER A 2 -30.25 -2.39 -7.99
C SER A 2 -29.11 -1.99 -8.92
N GLU A 3 -29.42 -1.35 -10.04
CA GLU A 3 -28.42 -1.09 -11.09
C GLU A 3 -27.36 -0.10 -10.57
N GLU A 4 -27.77 1.03 -9.98
CA GLU A 4 -26.88 2.03 -9.38
C GLU A 4 -27.56 2.73 -8.21
N CYS A 5 -26.81 3.00 -7.13
CA CYS A 5 -27.24 3.93 -6.08
C CYS A 5 -26.29 5.13 -6.09
N VAL A 6 -26.86 6.32 -6.29
CA VAL A 6 -26.11 7.58 -6.36
C VAL A 6 -26.63 8.53 -5.29
N ALA A 7 -25.72 9.04 -4.46
CA ALA A 7 -26.02 10.05 -3.45
C ALA A 7 -25.17 11.31 -3.71
N GLN A 8 -25.81 12.48 -3.78
CA GLN A 8 -25.11 13.72 -4.11
C GLN A 8 -24.55 14.43 -2.87
N THR A 9 -25.40 14.74 -1.90
CA THR A 9 -24.99 15.26 -0.59
C THR A 9 -25.77 14.53 0.48
N CYS A 10 -25.08 13.81 1.36
CA CYS A 10 -25.74 12.97 2.35
C CYS A 10 -24.90 12.83 3.63
N GLN A 11 -25.54 12.51 4.75
CA GLN A 11 -24.79 12.11 5.95
C GLN A 11 -24.15 10.73 5.73
N SER A 12 -24.91 9.80 5.15
CA SER A 12 -24.47 8.46 4.82
C SER A 12 -24.64 8.18 3.34
N GLY A 13 -23.58 7.69 2.69
CA GLY A 13 -23.61 7.22 1.32
C GLY A 13 -24.47 5.97 1.15
N CYS A 14 -24.62 5.57 -0.10
CA CYS A 14 -25.39 4.40 -0.48
C CYS A 14 -24.91 3.09 0.17
N ILE A 15 -25.86 2.27 0.61
CA ILE A 15 -25.63 0.91 1.10
C ILE A 15 -26.29 -0.08 0.14
N ALA A 16 -25.50 -0.96 -0.47
CA ALA A 16 -25.99 -2.00 -1.37
C ALA A 16 -25.59 -3.40 -0.89
N LYS A 17 -26.56 -4.31 -0.91
CA LYS A 17 -26.32 -5.74 -0.61
C LYS A 17 -25.76 -6.48 -1.83
N ALA A 18 -26.32 -6.22 -3.01
CA ALA A 18 -25.91 -6.79 -4.29
C ALA A 18 -26.22 -5.80 -5.42
N CYS A 19 -25.21 -5.36 -6.17
CA CYS A 19 -25.36 -4.48 -7.33
C CYS A 19 -24.35 -4.82 -8.42
N GLN A 20 -24.62 -4.47 -9.68
CA GLN A 20 -23.60 -4.61 -10.72
C GLN A 20 -22.61 -3.43 -10.65
N SER A 21 -23.12 -2.20 -10.66
CA SER A 21 -22.29 -1.01 -10.83
C SER A 21 -21.81 -0.33 -9.53
N GLY A 22 -22.07 -0.93 -8.36
CA GLY A 22 -21.60 -0.38 -7.10
C GLY A 22 -22.47 0.77 -6.56
N CYS A 23 -21.88 1.59 -5.72
CA CYS A 23 -22.52 2.72 -5.06
C CYS A 23 -21.64 3.97 -5.26
N VAL A 24 -22.25 5.09 -5.60
CA VAL A 24 -21.54 6.36 -5.86
C VAL A 24 -22.02 7.43 -4.90
N ALA A 25 -21.09 8.11 -4.22
CA ALA A 25 -21.37 9.30 -3.43
C ALA A 25 -20.49 10.47 -3.86
N LYS A 26 -21.10 11.65 -4.06
CA LYS A 26 -20.33 12.86 -4.36
C LYS A 26 -19.77 13.48 -3.08
N THR A 27 -20.63 13.90 -2.16
CA THR A 27 -20.23 14.43 -0.86
C THR A 27 -20.98 13.71 0.26
N CYS A 28 -20.24 13.10 1.18
CA CYS A 28 -20.85 12.41 2.33
C CYS A 28 -20.00 12.49 3.59
N GLN A 29 -20.57 12.36 4.79
CA GLN A 29 -19.72 12.08 5.95
C GLN A 29 -19.21 10.63 5.88
N SER A 30 -20.13 9.68 5.68
CA SER A 30 -19.80 8.27 5.52
C SER A 30 -19.90 7.83 4.06
N GLY A 31 -18.82 7.27 3.52
CA GLY A 31 -18.75 6.73 2.16
C GLY A 31 -19.69 5.56 1.92
N CYS A 32 -19.76 5.14 0.66
CA CYS A 32 -20.63 4.04 0.26
C CYS A 32 -20.16 2.67 0.77
N ILE A 33 -21.14 1.78 1.01
CA ILE A 33 -20.92 0.41 1.47
C ILE A 33 -21.55 -0.57 0.48
N ALA A 34 -20.77 -1.52 -0.02
CA ALA A 34 -21.27 -2.62 -0.86
C ALA A 34 -20.84 -3.98 -0.31
N LYS A 35 -21.79 -4.91 -0.18
CA LYS A 35 -21.49 -6.28 0.27
C LYS A 35 -21.01 -7.17 -0.89
N ALA A 36 -21.69 -7.12 -2.03
CA ALA A 36 -21.32 -7.85 -3.23
C ALA A 36 -21.57 -6.96 -4.45
N CYS A 37 -20.55 -6.72 -5.27
CA CYS A 37 -20.70 -5.96 -6.49
C CYS A 37 -19.70 -6.36 -7.58
N GLN A 38 -19.95 -6.01 -8.84
CA GLN A 38 -18.88 -6.10 -9.85
C GLN A 38 -17.98 -4.87 -9.69
N SER A 39 -18.55 -3.68 -9.79
CA SER A 39 -17.85 -2.42 -9.52
C SER A 39 -17.97 -2.04 -8.06
N GLY A 40 -16.85 -1.71 -7.42
CA GLY A 40 -16.80 -1.28 -6.03
C GLY A 40 -17.51 0.05 -5.77
N CYS A 41 -17.34 0.57 -4.57
CA CYS A 41 -17.91 1.85 -4.16
C CYS A 41 -17.01 3.02 -4.57
N VAL A 42 -17.60 4.14 -5.00
CA VAL A 42 -16.89 5.35 -5.38
C VAL A 42 -17.35 6.53 -4.51
N ALA A 43 -16.42 7.26 -3.92
CA ALA A 43 -16.69 8.51 -3.22
C ALA A 43 -15.79 9.65 -3.73
N GLN A 44 -16.37 10.80 -4.04
CA GLN A 44 -15.56 11.98 -4.41
C GLN A 44 -14.98 12.65 -3.15
N THR A 45 -15.84 13.04 -2.20
CA THR A 45 -15.45 13.64 -0.94
C THR A 45 -16.17 12.94 0.20
N CYS A 46 -15.42 12.37 1.14
CA CYS A 46 -15.99 11.75 2.33
C CYS A 46 -15.14 11.95 3.58
N GLN A 47 -15.69 11.85 4.79
CA GLN A 47 -14.84 11.69 5.97
C GLN A 47 -14.37 10.24 6.07
N SER A 48 -15.32 9.30 6.01
CA SER A 48 -15.03 7.87 5.96
C SER A 48 -15.09 7.35 4.54
N GLY A 49 -14.01 6.70 4.08
CA GLY A 49 -13.92 6.10 2.75
C GLY A 49 -14.91 4.98 2.48
N CYS A 50 -14.93 4.57 1.22
CA CYS A 50 -15.79 3.50 0.74
C CYS A 50 -15.38 2.11 1.25
N VAL A 51 -16.36 1.24 1.49
CA VAL A 51 -16.17 -0.14 1.97
C VAL A 51 -16.81 -1.16 1.03
N ALA A 52 -16.03 -2.13 0.57
CA ALA A 52 -16.52 -3.26 -0.21
C ALA A 52 -16.10 -4.60 0.42
N LYS A 53 -17.05 -5.52 0.57
CA LYS A 53 -16.75 -6.86 1.10
C LYS A 53 -16.28 -7.82 0.00
N THR A 54 -17.05 -7.96 -1.07
CA THR A 54 -16.70 -8.77 -2.24
C THR A 54 -16.96 -7.93 -3.48
N CYS A 55 -15.93 -7.67 -4.27
CA CYS A 55 -16.06 -6.90 -5.50
C CYS A 55 -15.11 -7.38 -6.59
N GLN A 56 -15.36 -7.09 -7.85
CA GLN A 56 -14.34 -7.31 -8.89
C GLN A 56 -13.33 -6.16 -8.83
N SER A 57 -13.84 -4.93 -8.86
CA SER A 57 -13.07 -3.69 -8.68
C SER A 57 -13.26 -3.17 -7.26
N GLY A 58 -12.18 -2.82 -6.57
CA GLY A 58 -12.19 -2.28 -5.22
C GLY A 58 -12.84 -0.90 -5.12
N CYS A 59 -12.73 -0.32 -3.94
CA CYS A 59 -13.28 0.99 -3.64
C CYS A 59 -12.35 2.12 -4.12
N VAL A 60 -12.94 3.24 -4.55
CA VAL A 60 -12.21 4.43 -4.98
C VAL A 60 -12.66 5.65 -4.17
N ALA A 61 -11.70 6.41 -3.63
CA ALA A 61 -11.95 7.70 -3.00
C ALA A 61 -11.04 8.80 -3.55
N GLN A 62 -11.61 9.95 -3.94
CA GLN A 62 -10.79 11.08 -4.37
C GLN A 62 -10.22 11.85 -3.17
N THR A 63 -11.07 12.26 -2.24
CA THR A 63 -10.66 12.95 -1.01
C THR A 63 -11.36 12.30 0.19
N CYS A 64 -10.59 11.79 1.14
CA CYS A 64 -11.15 11.24 2.37
C CYS A 64 -10.28 11.48 3.61
N GLN A 65 -10.85 11.40 4.82
CA GLN A 65 -10.00 11.29 6.01
C GLN A 65 -9.54 9.84 6.16
N SER A 66 -10.49 8.90 6.14
CA SER A 66 -10.19 7.47 6.16
C SER A 66 -10.25 6.89 4.74
N GLY A 67 -9.20 6.19 4.33
CA GLY A 67 -9.10 5.55 3.02
C GLY A 67 -10.11 4.42 2.80
N CYS A 68 -10.08 3.90 1.58
CA CYS A 68 -10.96 2.83 1.13
C CYS A 68 -10.59 1.46 1.69
N VAL A 69 -11.59 0.62 1.97
CA VAL A 69 -11.41 -0.74 2.50
C VAL A 69 -12.06 -1.79 1.60
N ALA A 70 -11.29 -2.78 1.17
CA ALA A 70 -11.78 -3.95 0.44
C ALA A 70 -11.37 -5.25 1.14
N LYS A 71 -12.33 -6.17 1.32
CA LYS A 71 -12.02 -7.49 1.91
C LYS A 71 -11.57 -8.50 0.86
N ALA A 72 -12.34 -8.70 -0.21
CA ALA A 72 -12.03 -9.62 -1.30
C ALA A 72 -12.28 -8.91 -2.64
N CYS A 73 -11.24 -8.75 -3.45
CA CYS A 73 -11.33 -8.08 -4.74
C CYS A 73 -10.34 -8.60 -5.78
N LEU A 74 -10.59 -8.37 -7.07
CA LEU A 74 -9.51 -8.55 -8.06
C LEU A 74 -8.58 -7.33 -8.01
N THR A 75 -9.15 -6.14 -8.08
CA THR A 75 -8.40 -4.88 -7.95
C THR A 75 -8.64 -4.28 -6.57
N GLY A 76 -7.57 -3.91 -5.87
CA GLY A 76 -7.62 -3.31 -4.55
C GLY A 76 -8.22 -1.91 -4.52
N CYS A 77 -8.05 -1.24 -3.39
CA CYS A 77 -8.59 0.10 -3.16
C CYS A 77 -7.67 1.20 -3.68
N GLU A 78 -8.26 2.29 -4.17
CA GLU A 78 -7.55 3.47 -4.63
C GLU A 78 -7.96 4.73 -3.86
N ALA A 79 -6.98 5.52 -3.42
CA ALA A 79 -7.22 6.83 -2.83
C ALA A 79 -6.30 7.90 -3.43
N LYS A 80 -6.85 9.04 -3.85
CA LYS A 80 -6.02 10.14 -4.35
C LYS A 80 -5.45 10.97 -3.20
N ALA A 81 -6.29 11.47 -2.31
CA ALA A 81 -5.88 12.20 -1.11
C ALA A 81 -6.59 11.62 0.12
N CYS A 82 -5.82 11.14 1.09
CA CYS A 82 -6.38 10.64 2.34
C CYS A 82 -5.52 10.93 3.56
N GLN A 83 -6.09 10.98 4.76
CA GLN A 83 -5.23 10.93 5.96
C GLN A 83 -4.77 9.48 6.17
N SER A 84 -5.69 8.53 6.21
CA SER A 84 -5.37 7.10 6.27
C SER A 84 -5.46 6.45 4.90
N GLY A 85 -4.43 5.72 4.49
CA GLY A 85 -4.36 5.02 3.21
C GLY A 85 -5.36 3.89 3.04
N CYS A 86 -5.35 3.31 1.84
CA CYS A 86 -6.22 2.20 1.45
C CYS A 86 -5.82 0.88 2.11
N VAL A 87 -6.82 0.05 2.43
CA VAL A 87 -6.63 -1.28 3.03
C VAL A 87 -7.30 -2.37 2.18
N ALA A 88 -6.53 -3.38 1.80
CA ALA A 88 -7.03 -4.58 1.11
C ALA A 88 -6.63 -5.85 1.87
N LYS A 89 -7.59 -6.75 2.14
CA LYS A 89 -7.29 -8.02 2.82
C LYS A 89 -6.85 -9.12 1.85
N ALA A 90 -7.66 -9.43 0.85
CA ALA A 90 -7.36 -10.41 -0.19
C ALA A 90 -7.63 -9.78 -1.55
N CYS A 91 -6.59 -9.62 -2.36
CA CYS A 91 -6.72 -9.00 -3.67
C CYS A 91 -5.78 -9.60 -4.70
N GLN A 92 -6.12 -9.52 -5.98
CA GLN A 92 -5.13 -9.83 -7.01
C GLN A 92 -4.13 -8.67 -7.13
N SER A 93 -4.63 -7.44 -7.21
CA SER A 93 -3.81 -6.22 -7.18
C SER A 93 -4.07 -5.44 -5.89
N GLY A 94 -2.99 -5.00 -5.23
CA GLY A 94 -3.01 -4.30 -3.94
C GLY A 94 -3.62 -2.91 -3.98
N CYS A 95 -3.40 -2.19 -2.89
CA CYS A 95 -3.90 -0.83 -2.74
C CYS A 95 -2.99 0.22 -3.39
N VAL A 96 -3.59 1.30 -3.86
CA VAL A 96 -2.88 2.47 -4.39
C VAL A 96 -3.29 3.74 -3.63
N ALA A 97 -2.31 4.51 -3.17
CA ALA A 97 -2.52 5.86 -2.65
C ALA A 97 -1.59 6.88 -3.33
N GLN A 98 -2.13 8.02 -3.78
CA GLN A 98 -1.27 9.09 -4.29
C GLN A 98 -0.68 9.94 -3.17
N THR A 99 -1.52 10.51 -2.32
CA THR A 99 -1.10 11.30 -1.17
C THR A 99 -1.81 10.80 0.07
N CYS A 100 -1.05 10.36 1.07
CA CYS A 100 -1.60 9.98 2.35
C CYS A 100 -0.73 10.38 3.54
N GLN A 101 -1.31 10.50 4.74
CA GLN A 101 -0.47 10.52 5.95
C GLN A 101 -0.05 9.10 6.26
N SER A 102 -0.99 8.16 6.32
CA SER A 102 -0.70 6.74 6.50
C SER A 102 -0.72 5.97 5.18
N GLY A 103 0.32 5.18 4.91
CA GLY A 103 0.46 4.41 3.67
C GLY A 103 -0.61 3.33 3.45
N CYS A 104 -0.47 2.62 2.33
CA CYS A 104 -1.36 1.52 1.96
C CYS A 104 -1.02 0.21 2.68
N VAL A 105 -2.05 -0.57 3.02
CA VAL A 105 -1.90 -1.88 3.66
C VAL A 105 -2.56 -2.98 2.80
N ALA A 106 -1.78 -3.99 2.42
CA ALA A 106 -2.29 -5.21 1.80
C ALA A 106 -1.88 -6.46 2.60
N LYS A 107 -2.86 -7.30 2.98
CA LYS A 107 -2.54 -8.53 3.72
C LYS A 107 -2.11 -9.66 2.79
N THR A 108 -2.93 -9.99 1.79
CA THR A 108 -2.65 -11.04 0.81
C THR A 108 -2.89 -10.49 -0.59
N CYS A 109 -1.84 -10.43 -1.41
CA CYS A 109 -1.95 -9.87 -2.76
C CYS A 109 -1.02 -10.50 -3.79
N GLN A 110 -1.44 -10.63 -5.07
CA GLN A 110 -0.46 -10.98 -6.11
C GLN A 110 0.42 -9.78 -6.44
N ARG A 111 -0.19 -8.60 -6.59
CA ARG A 111 0.49 -7.31 -6.75
C ARG A 111 0.47 -6.48 -5.48
N GLY A 112 1.65 -6.02 -5.05
CA GLY A 112 1.85 -5.25 -3.82
C GLY A 112 1.10 -3.91 -3.75
N CYS A 113 1.33 -3.18 -2.66
CA CYS A 113 0.83 -1.82 -2.47
C CYS A 113 1.72 -0.79 -3.16
N VAL A 114 1.11 0.31 -3.60
CA VAL A 114 1.82 1.48 -4.13
C VAL A 114 1.39 2.74 -3.38
N ALA A 115 2.32 3.45 -2.77
CA ALA A 115 2.11 4.83 -2.32
C ALA A 115 3.07 5.78 -3.01
N LYS A 116 2.56 6.87 -3.59
CA LYS A 116 3.42 7.89 -4.19
C LYS A 116 4.03 8.79 -3.10
N ALA A 117 3.19 9.42 -2.28
CA ALA A 117 3.63 10.25 -1.16
C ALA A 117 2.89 9.84 0.11
N CYS A 118 3.65 9.36 1.10
CA CYS A 118 3.10 9.05 2.41
C CYS A 118 3.98 9.54 3.55
N LEU A 119 3.40 9.87 4.71
CA LEU A 119 4.22 10.09 5.90
C LEU A 119 4.68 8.73 6.44
N THR A 120 3.76 7.80 6.72
CA THR A 120 4.12 6.42 7.05
C THR A 120 4.08 5.53 5.82
N GLY A 121 5.08 4.66 5.65
CA GLY A 121 5.29 3.86 4.43
C GLY A 121 4.20 2.83 4.15
N CYS A 122 4.38 2.06 3.08
CA CYS A 122 3.46 0.98 2.73
C CYS A 122 3.78 -0.31 3.49
N GLU A 123 2.74 -1.04 3.87
CA GLU A 123 2.87 -2.38 4.42
C GLU A 123 2.23 -3.41 3.49
N ALA A 124 2.98 -4.49 3.22
CA ALA A 124 2.34 -5.71 2.72
C ALA A 124 2.89 -6.96 3.36
N LYS A 125 1.96 -7.81 3.84
CA LYS A 125 2.31 -9.01 4.62
C LYS A 125 2.70 -10.18 3.73
N ALA A 126 1.81 -10.63 2.85
CA ALA A 126 2.03 -11.76 1.96
C ALA A 126 1.70 -11.38 0.53
N CYS A 127 2.70 -10.97 -0.25
CA CYS A 127 2.48 -10.66 -1.66
C CYS A 127 3.52 -11.25 -2.61
N GLN A 128 3.08 -11.66 -3.79
CA GLN A 128 4.00 -12.25 -4.77
C GLN A 128 4.97 -11.19 -5.32
N SER A 129 4.48 -9.99 -5.64
CA SER A 129 5.31 -8.92 -6.20
C SER A 129 5.50 -7.70 -5.28
N VAL A 130 6.20 -6.70 -5.80
CA VAL A 130 6.84 -5.59 -5.08
C VAL A 130 5.83 -4.63 -4.42
N CYS A 131 6.18 -4.10 -3.25
CA CYS A 131 5.58 -2.87 -2.73
C CYS A 131 6.48 -1.67 -3.01
N VAL A 132 5.87 -0.60 -3.49
CA VAL A 132 6.55 0.58 -3.99
C VAL A 132 6.13 1.79 -3.16
N ALA A 133 7.11 2.49 -2.59
CA ALA A 133 6.92 3.80 -2.01
C ALA A 133 7.81 4.83 -2.70
N GLN A 134 7.24 5.84 -3.33
CA GLN A 134 8.05 6.83 -4.04
C GLN A 134 8.66 7.87 -3.09
N SER A 135 7.91 8.32 -2.08
CA SER A 135 8.44 9.12 -0.98
C SER A 135 7.71 8.77 0.30
N SER A 136 8.46 8.26 1.29
CA SER A 136 7.95 8.06 2.64
C SER A 136 8.86 8.71 3.68
N GLN A 137 8.28 9.28 4.75
CA GLN A 137 9.09 9.66 5.91
C GLN A 137 9.39 8.44 6.78
N SER A 138 8.43 7.54 6.99
CA SER A 138 8.61 6.34 7.80
C SER A 138 8.81 5.06 6.97
N GLU A 139 8.95 3.94 7.67
CA GLU A 139 9.38 2.64 7.13
C GLU A 139 8.43 2.05 6.08
N CYS A 140 9.00 1.45 5.03
CA CYS A 140 8.28 0.57 4.12
C CYS A 140 8.56 -0.89 4.48
N VAL A 141 7.52 -1.68 4.78
CA VAL A 141 7.67 -3.01 5.36
C VAL A 141 7.10 -4.11 4.45
N ALA A 142 7.93 -5.11 4.16
CA ALA A 142 7.56 -6.41 3.60
C ALA A 142 7.79 -7.55 4.59
N GLN A 143 6.81 -8.41 4.81
CA GLN A 143 6.99 -9.56 5.70
C GLN A 143 7.30 -10.88 4.97
N THR A 144 6.62 -11.20 3.87
CA THR A 144 6.81 -12.47 3.13
C THR A 144 6.52 -12.30 1.64
N ARG A 145 7.52 -12.41 0.76
CA ARG A 145 7.36 -12.18 -0.69
C ARG A 145 8.21 -13.08 -1.60
N GLN A 146 7.81 -13.17 -2.87
CA GLN A 146 8.73 -13.55 -3.95
C GLN A 146 9.57 -12.34 -4.40
N SER A 147 9.01 -11.12 -4.49
CA SER A 147 9.78 -9.91 -4.84
C SER A 147 9.85 -8.88 -3.71
N GLY A 148 10.96 -8.16 -3.57
CA GLY A 148 11.27 -7.29 -2.43
C GLY A 148 10.49 -5.97 -2.28
N CYS A 149 11.07 -5.04 -1.53
CA CYS A 149 10.58 -3.66 -1.36
C CYS A 149 11.35 -2.70 -2.25
N ILE A 150 10.66 -1.75 -2.89
CA ILE A 150 11.31 -0.66 -3.61
C ILE A 150 10.87 0.68 -2.99
N ALA A 151 11.84 1.48 -2.55
CA ALA A 151 11.59 2.87 -2.20
C ALA A 151 12.49 3.85 -2.95
N LYS A 152 11.93 4.93 -3.49
CA LYS A 152 12.75 5.96 -4.15
C LYS A 152 13.38 6.88 -3.11
N THR A 153 12.60 7.39 -2.17
CA THR A 153 13.11 8.18 -1.04
C THR A 153 12.45 7.71 0.24
N CYS A 154 13.25 7.38 1.25
CA CYS A 154 12.77 7.04 2.58
C CYS A 154 13.60 7.73 3.66
N GLN A 155 12.97 8.30 4.69
CA GLN A 155 13.73 8.86 5.81
C GLN A 155 14.17 7.74 6.78
N SER A 156 13.22 6.93 7.29
CA SER A 156 13.53 5.96 8.36
C SER A 156 13.88 4.54 7.90
N GLY A 157 13.87 4.24 6.60
CA GLY A 157 14.39 2.97 6.07
C GLY A 157 13.40 2.03 5.37
N CYS A 158 13.91 0.93 4.84
CA CYS A 158 13.12 -0.11 4.16
C CYS A 158 13.45 -1.48 4.74
N VAL A 159 12.42 -2.22 5.13
CA VAL A 159 12.55 -3.51 5.82
C VAL A 159 11.88 -4.62 5.01
N ALA A 160 12.63 -5.68 4.70
CA ALA A 160 12.11 -6.93 4.17
C ALA A 160 12.48 -8.10 5.09
N LYS A 161 11.49 -8.81 5.62
CA LYS A 161 11.74 -9.95 6.51
C LYS A 161 12.07 -11.23 5.74
N ALA A 162 11.23 -11.64 4.79
CA ALA A 162 11.48 -12.82 3.95
C ALA A 162 11.13 -12.51 2.48
N CYS A 163 12.11 -12.57 1.57
CA CYS A 163 11.92 -12.24 0.15
C CYS A 163 12.89 -13.00 -0.78
N GLN A 164 12.56 -13.21 -2.07
CA GLN A 164 13.61 -13.68 -3.01
C GLN A 164 14.49 -12.50 -3.43
N SER A 165 13.92 -11.40 -3.94
CA SER A 165 14.68 -10.15 -4.14
C SER A 165 14.59 -9.25 -2.90
N GLY A 166 15.72 -8.70 -2.43
CA GLY A 166 15.84 -7.87 -1.22
C GLY A 166 15.23 -6.47 -1.31
N CYS A 167 15.64 -5.57 -0.42
CA CYS A 167 15.22 -4.17 -0.45
C CYS A 167 16.04 -3.36 -1.46
N VAL A 168 15.38 -2.55 -2.29
CA VAL A 168 16.04 -1.57 -3.17
C VAL A 168 15.61 -0.16 -2.77
N THR A 169 16.58 0.68 -2.44
CA THR A 169 16.34 2.10 -2.16
C THR A 169 17.24 3.01 -2.98
N LYS A 170 16.69 4.12 -3.50
CA LYS A 170 17.53 5.14 -4.17
C LYS A 170 18.15 6.09 -3.14
N THR A 171 17.38 6.54 -2.16
CA THR A 171 17.88 7.40 -1.09
C THR A 171 17.24 7.02 0.24
N CYS A 172 18.09 6.68 1.22
CA CYS A 172 17.71 6.46 2.62
C CYS A 172 18.50 7.38 3.54
N GLN A 173 17.86 7.94 4.57
CA GLN A 173 18.61 8.51 5.70
C GLN A 173 19.00 7.38 6.67
N SER A 174 18.04 6.62 7.18
CA SER A 174 18.28 5.50 8.09
C SER A 174 18.55 4.17 7.34
N GLU A 175 18.47 3.03 8.03
CA GLU A 175 18.92 1.71 7.55
C GLU A 175 18.00 1.07 6.50
N CYS A 176 18.58 0.32 5.56
CA CYS A 176 17.85 -0.67 4.77
C CYS A 176 18.17 -2.07 5.30
N VAL A 177 17.14 -2.82 5.69
CA VAL A 177 17.30 -4.12 6.36
C VAL A 177 16.62 -5.22 5.57
N ALA A 178 17.35 -6.28 5.23
CA ALA A 178 16.78 -7.56 4.81
C ALA A 178 17.16 -8.66 5.82
N GLN A 179 16.16 -9.36 6.35
CA GLN A 179 16.43 -10.44 7.29
C GLN A 179 16.78 -11.73 6.56
N THR A 180 15.90 -12.24 5.70
CA THR A 180 16.10 -13.49 4.95
C THR A 180 15.83 -13.26 3.46
N CYS A 181 16.87 -13.28 2.63
CA CYS A 181 16.74 -12.96 1.21
C CYS A 181 17.64 -13.76 0.26
N GLN A 182 17.22 -14.00 -1.00
CA GLN A 182 18.15 -14.56 -2.01
C GLN A 182 19.05 -13.44 -2.57
N SER A 183 18.47 -12.29 -2.90
CA SER A 183 19.20 -11.08 -3.27
C SER A 183 19.25 -10.08 -2.12
N GLY A 184 20.44 -9.61 -1.73
CA GLY A 184 20.67 -8.66 -0.63
C GLY A 184 20.01 -7.28 -0.77
N CYS A 185 20.28 -6.39 0.18
CA CYS A 185 19.85 -4.99 0.10
C CYS A 185 20.72 -4.16 -0.87
N ILE A 186 20.08 -3.32 -1.68
CA ILE A 186 20.74 -2.36 -2.57
C ILE A 186 20.29 -0.94 -2.21
N ALA A 187 21.22 -0.08 -1.81
CA ALA A 187 20.97 1.36 -1.63
C ALA A 187 21.92 2.21 -2.48
N LYS A 188 21.38 3.15 -3.27
CA LYS A 188 22.25 4.07 -4.02
C LYS A 188 22.89 5.11 -3.10
N THR A 189 22.14 5.64 -2.14
CA THR A 189 22.65 6.59 -1.14
C THR A 189 22.02 6.28 0.21
N CYS A 190 22.85 6.02 1.23
CA CYS A 190 22.36 5.76 2.59
C CYS A 190 23.25 6.37 3.68
N GLN A 191 22.67 7.07 4.64
CA GLN A 191 23.46 7.71 5.71
C GLN A 191 23.85 6.72 6.83
N SER A 192 22.97 5.78 7.20
CA SER A 192 23.21 4.79 8.26
C SER A 192 23.67 3.40 7.80
N GLY A 193 23.41 3.01 6.54
CA GLY A 193 23.93 1.76 5.94
C GLY A 193 22.86 0.74 5.50
N CYS A 194 23.30 -0.45 5.11
CA CYS A 194 22.45 -1.58 4.72
C CYS A 194 22.85 -2.84 5.49
N VAL A 195 21.86 -3.56 6.01
CA VAL A 195 22.06 -4.75 6.86
C VAL A 195 21.33 -5.95 6.24
N ASP A 196 22.08 -7.01 5.95
CA ASP A 196 21.55 -8.31 5.54
C ASP A 196 21.87 -9.32 6.64
N LYS A 197 20.86 -9.97 7.24
CA LYS A 197 21.09 -10.97 8.32
C LYS A 197 21.33 -12.39 7.79
N THR A 198 20.62 -12.80 6.75
CA THR A 198 20.74 -14.11 6.10
C THR A 198 20.41 -13.95 4.62
N CYS A 199 21.42 -13.60 3.80
CA CYS A 199 21.22 -13.46 2.36
C CYS A 199 22.28 -14.18 1.52
N GLN A 200 21.87 -14.73 0.37
CA GLN A 200 22.79 -15.45 -0.54
C GLN A 200 23.73 -14.53 -1.31
N SER A 201 23.31 -13.28 -1.54
CA SER A 201 24.17 -12.20 -2.05
C SER A 201 24.06 -11.02 -1.07
N GLY A 202 25.20 -10.44 -0.70
CA GLY A 202 25.27 -9.44 0.38
C GLY A 202 24.85 -8.02 0.00
N CYS A 203 24.97 -7.10 0.96
CA CYS A 203 24.59 -5.69 0.81
C CYS A 203 25.48 -4.90 -0.15
N VAL A 204 24.84 -4.05 -0.98
CA VAL A 204 25.53 -3.06 -1.82
C VAL A 204 25.04 -1.65 -1.48
N VAL A 205 25.97 -0.78 -1.09
CA VAL A 205 25.74 0.66 -0.95
C VAL A 205 26.69 1.41 -1.87
N GLN A 206 26.15 2.20 -2.81
CA GLN A 206 26.99 2.92 -3.78
C GLN A 206 27.66 4.16 -3.14
N TRP A 207 26.99 4.84 -2.20
CA TRP A 207 27.51 5.98 -1.44
C TRP A 207 26.97 5.96 0.00
N SER A 208 27.86 6.02 1.01
CA SER A 208 27.49 6.12 2.42
C SER A 208 28.39 7.06 3.22
N LEU A 209 27.80 7.76 4.20
CA LEU A 209 28.51 8.64 5.15
C LEU A 209 29.06 7.87 6.37
N ASN A 210 28.55 6.68 6.68
CA ASN A 210 29.03 5.82 7.77
C ASN A 210 29.17 4.37 7.28
N PHE A 211 30.40 3.84 7.29
CA PHE A 211 30.68 2.47 6.88
C PHE A 211 30.33 1.48 8.00
N PHE A 212 29.19 0.78 7.88
CA PHE A 212 28.97 -0.50 8.54
C PHE A 212 28.56 -1.53 7.49
N ARG A 213 29.53 -2.31 7.01
CA ARG A 213 29.30 -3.57 6.31
C ARG A 213 29.39 -4.68 7.36
N SER A 214 28.24 -5.10 7.90
CA SER A 214 28.15 -6.38 8.60
C SER A 214 27.39 -7.34 7.71
N CYS A 215 28.12 -8.22 7.04
CA CYS A 215 27.63 -9.56 6.72
C CYS A 215 28.01 -10.42 7.92
N ILE A 216 27.04 -11.04 8.58
CA ILE A 216 27.29 -12.22 9.45
C ILE A 216 26.93 -13.44 8.62
#